data_AF-A0AAU8HTA1-F1
#
_entry.id   AF-A0AAU8HTA1-F1
#
_cell.length_a   1.000
_cell.length_b   1.000
_cell.length_c   1.000
_cell.angle_alpha   90.00
_cell.angle_beta   90.00
_cell.angle_gamma   90.00
#
_symmetry.space_group_name_H-M   'P 1'
#
loop_
_entity.id
_entity.type
_entity.pdbx_description
1 polymer ?
#
loop_
_entity_poly.entity_id
_entity_poly.type
_entity_poly.pdbx_seq_one_letter_code
_entity_poly.pdbx_strand_id
1 'polypeptide(L)'
;MLDFLPESILFIFVNIILIYLLLRWLLFKPVNKMLDDRSQRIKRDIEVAENKRKEAEQTQKEFEQKMAKASEEAQAIIDKAVKKGQEKQEELIEEGKKEQSKLLKRAKQEIELERSKAVSQLKDEISTMSLMVAEKIVKHSMTAEESNKLVSEVIEGMEDAYEQDNS
;
A
#
# COMPACT_ATOMS: atom_id res chain seq x y z
N MET A 1 -5.62 -103.76 -50.93
CA MET A 1 -5.06 -102.82 -51.92
C MET A 1 -6.10 -101.76 -52.12
N LEU A 2 -5.80 -100.48 -51.91
CA LEU A 2 -6.69 -99.43 -52.38
C LEU A 2 -6.68 -99.50 -53.91
N ASP A 3 -7.81 -99.84 -54.52
CA ASP A 3 -7.95 -99.73 -55.97
C ASP A 3 -8.01 -98.25 -56.32
N PHE A 4 -6.88 -97.72 -56.77
CA PHE A 4 -6.72 -96.36 -57.28
C PHE A 4 -7.40 -96.26 -58.65
N LEU A 5 -8.74 -96.30 -58.65
CA LEU A 5 -9.53 -95.90 -59.80
C LEU A 5 -9.39 -94.38 -59.98
N PRO A 6 -9.20 -93.88 -61.22
CA PRO A 6 -9.02 -92.46 -61.50
C PRO A 6 -10.19 -91.59 -61.01
N GLU A 7 -11.38 -92.17 -60.86
CA GLU A 7 -12.59 -91.50 -60.35
C GLU A 7 -12.47 -91.11 -58.87
N SER A 8 -11.89 -91.97 -58.02
CA SER A 8 -11.70 -91.69 -56.58
C SER A 8 -10.68 -90.57 -56.35
N ILE A 9 -9.63 -90.54 -57.16
CA ILE A 9 -8.59 -89.48 -57.12
C ILE A 9 -9.22 -88.14 -57.50
N LEU A 10 -10.05 -88.10 -58.54
CA LEU A 10 -10.74 -86.89 -58.98
C LEU A 10 -11.66 -86.32 -57.89
N PHE A 11 -12.42 -87.17 -57.20
CA PHE A 11 -13.31 -86.75 -56.10
C PHE A 11 -12.52 -86.15 -54.92
N ILE A 12 -11.38 -86.75 -54.55
CA ILE A 12 -10.51 -86.23 -53.48
C ILE A 12 -9.95 -84.85 -53.87
N PHE A 13 -9.49 -84.67 -55.12
CA PHE A 13 -9.00 -83.38 -55.60
C PHE A 13 -10.09 -82.30 -55.56
N VAL A 14 -11.30 -82.62 -56.02
CA VAL A 14 -12.44 -81.69 -55.95
C VAL A 14 -12.77 -81.32 -54.50
N ASN A 15 -12.75 -82.29 -53.58
CA ASN A 15 -13.01 -82.05 -52.16
C ASN A 15 -11.94 -81.15 -51.51
N ILE A 16 -10.66 -81.40 -51.80
CA ILE A 16 -9.55 -80.55 -51.31
C ILE A 16 -9.67 -79.13 -51.85
N ILE A 17 -10.00 -78.96 -53.14
CA ILE A 17 -10.20 -77.64 -53.75
C ILE A 17 -11.39 -76.92 -53.10
N LEU A 18 -12.50 -77.63 -52.87
CA LEU A 18 -13.69 -77.07 -52.21
C LEU A 18 -13.36 -76.59 -50.79
N ILE A 19 -12.67 -77.42 -49.99
CA ILE A 19 -12.23 -77.07 -48.63
C ILE A 19 -11.23 -75.92 -48.67
N TYR A 20 -10.30 -75.91 -49.61
CA TYR A 20 -9.33 -74.82 -49.78
C TYR A 20 -10.03 -73.49 -50.08
N LEU A 21 -11.03 -73.49 -50.97
CA LEU A 21 -11.80 -72.29 -51.29
C LEU A 21 -12.64 -71.82 -50.10
N LEU A 22 -13.25 -72.75 -49.35
CA LEU A 22 -14.01 -72.45 -48.14
C LEU A 22 -13.11 -71.85 -47.06
N LEU A 23 -11.95 -72.46 -46.78
CA LEU A 23 -10.97 -71.94 -45.82
C LEU A 23 -10.43 -70.58 -46.27
N ARG A 24 -10.07 -70.43 -47.55
CA ARG A 24 -9.60 -69.16 -48.10
C ARG A 24 -10.65 -68.06 -47.90
N TRP A 25 -11.91 -68.34 -48.21
CA TRP A 25 -12.95 -67.32 -48.02
C TRP A 25 -13.23 -67.02 -46.54
N LEU A 26 -13.21 -68.04 -45.68
CA LEU A 26 -13.50 -67.90 -44.25
C LEU A 26 -12.35 -67.24 -43.47
N LEU A 27 -11.08 -67.54 -43.77
CA LEU A 27 -9.91 -67.02 -43.03
C LEU A 27 -9.42 -65.66 -43.52
N PHE A 28 -9.61 -65.30 -44.80
CA PHE A 28 -9.11 -64.02 -45.31
C PHE A 28 -9.76 -62.81 -44.62
N LYS A 29 -11.06 -62.89 -44.30
CA LYS A 29 -11.78 -61.82 -43.61
C LYS A 29 -11.26 -61.55 -42.18
N PRO A 30 -11.18 -62.53 -41.26
CA PRO A 30 -10.71 -62.29 -39.90
C PRO A 30 -9.21 -61.94 -39.84
N VAL A 31 -8.38 -62.54 -40.70
CA VAL A 31 -6.93 -62.25 -40.71
C VAL A 31 -6.66 -60.82 -41.18
N ASN A 32 -7.28 -60.37 -42.28
CA ASN A 32 -7.14 -58.99 -42.73
C ASN A 32 -7.67 -57.99 -41.70
N LYS A 33 -8.84 -58.28 -41.10
CA LYS A 33 -9.39 -57.44 -40.04
C LYS A 33 -8.46 -57.33 -38.83
N MET A 34 -7.82 -58.43 -38.41
CA MET A 34 -6.88 -58.41 -37.30
C MET A 34 -5.63 -57.57 -37.61
N LEU A 35 -5.12 -57.66 -38.85
CA LEU A 35 -3.98 -56.86 -39.30
C LEU A 35 -4.33 -55.37 -39.41
N ASP A 36 -5.50 -55.05 -39.96
CA ASP A 36 -6.01 -53.67 -40.05
C ASP A 36 -6.25 -53.08 -38.67
N ASP A 37 -6.90 -53.81 -37.76
CA ASP A 37 -7.13 -53.37 -36.39
C ASP A 37 -5.81 -53.13 -35.64
N ARG A 38 -4.79 -53.96 -35.87
CA ARG A 38 -3.44 -53.75 -35.33
C ARG A 38 -2.79 -52.49 -35.91
N SER A 39 -2.84 -52.32 -37.23
CA SER A 39 -2.29 -51.13 -37.89
C SER A 39 -2.97 -49.85 -37.39
N GLN A 40 -4.30 -49.85 -37.29
CA GLN A 40 -5.08 -48.72 -36.79
C GLN A 40 -4.82 -48.43 -35.31
N ARG A 41 -4.63 -49.45 -34.47
CA ARG A 41 -4.24 -49.25 -33.07
C ARG A 41 -2.87 -48.59 -32.97
N ILE A 42 -1.86 -49.11 -33.67
CA ILE A 42 -0.51 -48.54 -33.68
C ILE A 42 -0.53 -47.09 -34.16
N LYS A 43 -1.23 -46.80 -35.27
CA LYS A 43 -1.36 -45.43 -35.76
C LYS A 43 -2.00 -44.49 -34.73
N ARG A 44 -3.09 -44.92 -34.10
CA ARG A 44 -3.75 -44.14 -33.05
C ARG A 44 -2.84 -43.94 -31.84
N ASP A 45 -2.14 -44.97 -31.39
CA ASP A 45 -1.25 -44.86 -30.24
C ASP A 45 -0.09 -43.89 -30.50
N ILE A 46 0.47 -43.91 -31.72
CA ILE A 46 1.49 -42.94 -32.14
C ILE A 46 0.92 -41.52 -32.18
N GLU A 47 -0.25 -41.33 -32.79
CA GLU A 47 -0.89 -40.01 -32.88
C GLU A 47 -1.23 -39.46 -31.48
N VAL A 48 -1.76 -40.29 -30.60
CA VAL A 48 -2.03 -39.92 -29.20
C VAL A 48 -0.74 -39.57 -28.47
N ALA A 49 0.34 -40.33 -28.67
CA ALA A 49 1.63 -40.05 -28.05
C ALA A 49 2.22 -38.72 -28.55
N GLU A 50 2.16 -38.45 -29.85
CA GLU A 50 2.61 -37.18 -30.44
C GLU A 50 1.78 -35.99 -29.93
N ASN A 51 0.46 -36.12 -29.87
CA ASN A 51 -0.42 -35.08 -29.35
C ASN A 51 -0.14 -34.81 -27.87
N LYS A 52 0.00 -35.85 -27.04
CA LYS A 52 0.38 -35.70 -25.63
C LYS A 52 1.75 -35.04 -25.47
N ARG A 53 2.72 -35.35 -26.34
CA ARG A 53 4.04 -34.71 -26.30
C ARG A 53 3.92 -33.22 -26.63
N LYS A 54 3.17 -32.86 -27.68
CA LYS A 54 2.91 -31.46 -28.04
C LYS A 54 2.18 -30.70 -26.94
N GLU A 55 1.16 -31.29 -26.33
CA GLU A 55 0.43 -30.70 -25.20
C GLU A 55 1.34 -30.49 -23.99
N ALA A 56 2.22 -31.46 -23.69
CA ALA A 56 3.20 -31.33 -22.61
C ALA A 56 4.21 -30.21 -22.89
N GLU A 57 4.77 -30.16 -24.11
CA GLU A 57 5.68 -29.09 -24.54
C GLU A 57 5.00 -27.71 -24.49
N GLN A 58 3.73 -27.61 -24.91
CA GLN A 58 2.97 -26.38 -24.84
C GLN A 58 2.69 -25.96 -23.39
N THR A 59 2.25 -26.90 -22.56
CA THR A 59 1.97 -26.64 -21.13
C THR A 59 3.25 -26.21 -20.41
N GLN A 60 4.39 -26.83 -20.72
CA GLN A 60 5.68 -26.43 -20.18
C GLN A 60 6.03 -24.99 -20.57
N LYS A 61 5.90 -24.63 -21.85
CA LYS A 61 6.14 -23.25 -22.31
C LYS A 61 5.21 -22.24 -21.64
N GLU A 62 3.93 -22.57 -21.51
CA GLU A 62 2.96 -21.71 -20.81
C GLU A 62 3.32 -21.55 -19.34
N PHE A 63 3.80 -22.62 -18.68
CA PHE A 63 4.24 -22.58 -17.30
C PHE A 63 5.49 -21.71 -17.14
N GLU A 64 6.50 -21.89 -17.99
CA GLU A 64 7.71 -21.07 -18.01
C GLU A 64 7.38 -19.58 -18.23
N GLN A 65 6.48 -19.27 -19.17
CA GLN A 65 6.00 -17.90 -19.40
C GLN A 65 5.25 -17.34 -18.19
N LYS A 66 4.39 -18.13 -17.54
CA LYS A 66 3.67 -17.72 -16.33
C LYS A 66 4.63 -17.47 -15.17
N MET A 67 5.66 -18.30 -15.00
CA MET A 67 6.69 -18.12 -13.98
C MET A 67 7.49 -16.84 -14.24
N ALA A 68 7.93 -16.61 -15.49
CA ALA A 68 8.63 -15.39 -15.85
C ALA A 68 7.80 -14.13 -15.57
N LYS A 69 6.52 -14.12 -15.98
CA LYS A 69 5.59 -13.02 -15.69
C LYS A 69 5.36 -12.83 -14.19
N ALA A 70 5.18 -13.91 -13.43
CA ALA A 70 5.00 -13.83 -12.00
C ALA A 70 6.24 -13.26 -11.30
N SER A 71 7.45 -13.60 -11.75
CA SER A 71 8.69 -13.02 -11.25
C SER A 71 8.80 -11.53 -11.59
N GLU A 72 8.44 -11.13 -12.81
CA GLU A 72 8.43 -9.72 -13.23
C GLU A 72 7.42 -8.90 -12.43
N GLU A 73 6.20 -9.41 -12.25
CA GLU A 73 5.16 -8.77 -11.43
C GLU A 73 5.58 -8.67 -9.97
N ALA A 74 6.19 -9.71 -9.40
CA ALA A 74 6.71 -9.69 -8.04
C ALA A 74 7.79 -8.63 -7.86
N GLN A 75 8.73 -8.53 -8.81
CA GLN A 75 9.76 -7.50 -8.78
C GLN A 75 9.15 -6.10 -8.89
N ALA A 76 8.19 -5.90 -9.79
CA ALA A 76 7.49 -4.63 -9.94
C ALA A 76 6.71 -4.23 -8.67
N ILE A 77 6.12 -5.19 -7.96
CA ILE A 77 5.45 -4.96 -6.67
C ILE A 77 6.47 -4.51 -5.62
N ILE A 78 7.62 -5.19 -5.53
CA ILE A 78 8.69 -4.83 -4.58
C ILE A 78 9.21 -3.43 -4.89
N ASP A 79 9.53 -3.13 -6.14
CA ASP A 79 10.05 -1.83 -6.55
C ASP A 79 9.06 -0.71 -6.26
N LYS A 80 7.76 -0.95 -6.52
CA LYS A 80 6.69 0.00 -6.18
C LYS A 80 6.54 0.19 -4.69
N ALA A 81 6.65 -0.87 -3.89
CA ALA A 81 6.59 -0.80 -2.44
C ALA A 81 7.77 -0.01 -1.87
N VAL A 82 8.99 -0.26 -2.36
CA VAL A 82 10.20 0.48 -1.97
C VAL A 82 10.07 1.95 -2.32
N LYS A 83 9.68 2.28 -3.56
CA LYS A 83 9.49 3.66 -4.00
C LYS A 83 8.44 4.39 -3.16
N LYS A 84 7.29 3.75 -2.92
CA LYS A 84 6.23 4.33 -2.07
C LYS A 84 6.69 4.49 -0.62
N GLY A 85 7.52 3.57 -0.12
CA GLY A 85 8.13 3.67 1.20
C GLY A 85 9.07 4.87 1.30
N GLN A 86 9.92 5.08 0.31
CA GLN A 86 10.83 6.23 0.22
C GLN A 86 10.05 7.56 0.14
N GLU A 87 9.06 7.65 -0.75
CA GLU A 87 8.19 8.82 -0.87
C GLU A 87 7.49 9.14 0.46
N LYS A 88 6.97 8.11 1.15
CA LYS A 88 6.30 8.30 2.44
C LYS A 88 7.28 8.70 3.54
N GLN A 89 8.50 8.17 3.52
CA GLN A 89 9.55 8.54 4.47
C GLN A 89 9.95 10.01 4.28
N GLU A 90 10.14 10.45 3.04
CA GLU A 90 10.44 11.85 2.73
C GLU A 90 9.30 12.79 3.17
N GLU A 91 8.05 12.42 2.87
CA GLU A 91 6.85 13.17 3.30
C GLU A 91 6.80 13.30 4.83
N LEU A 92 7.02 12.22 5.57
CA LEU A 92 7.02 12.23 7.04
C LEU A 92 8.16 13.08 7.62
N ILE A 93 9.34 13.06 6.99
CA ILE A 93 10.46 13.90 7.42
C ILE A 93 10.16 15.37 7.16
N GLU A 94 9.58 15.71 6.01
CA GLU A 94 9.20 17.09 5.68
C GLU A 94 8.09 17.60 6.61
N GLU A 95 7.06 16.80 6.83
CA GLU A 95 5.97 17.10 7.76
C GLU A 95 6.50 17.29 9.18
N GLY A 96 7.37 16.39 9.66
CA GLY A 96 8.00 16.49 10.96
C GLY A 96 8.85 17.76 11.12
N LYS A 97 9.63 18.14 10.11
CA LYS A 97 10.39 19.41 10.11
C LYS A 97 9.47 20.62 10.14
N LYS A 98 8.37 20.60 9.38
CA LYS A 98 7.38 21.68 9.35
C LYS A 98 6.67 21.83 10.69
N GLU A 99 6.29 20.72 11.32
CA GLU A 99 5.68 20.71 12.64
C GLU A 99 6.66 21.19 13.71
N GLN A 100 7.91 20.72 13.68
CA GLN A 100 8.97 21.17 14.57
C GLN A 100 9.19 22.69 14.45
N SER A 101 9.28 23.22 13.23
CA SER A 101 9.42 24.66 12.98
C SER A 101 8.21 25.45 13.53
N LYS A 102 7.00 24.94 13.31
CA LYS A 102 5.75 25.53 13.83
C LYS A 102 5.72 25.54 15.36
N LEU A 103 6.14 24.45 16.00
CA LEU A 103 6.24 24.34 17.45
C LEU A 103 7.26 25.34 17.99
N LEU A 104 8.44 25.42 17.38
CA LEU A 104 9.50 26.33 17.81
C LEU A 104 9.09 27.81 17.64
N LYS A 105 8.37 28.14 16.57
CA LYS A 105 7.80 29.48 16.37
C LYS A 105 6.76 29.81 17.44
N ARG A 106 5.85 28.88 17.74
CA ARG A 106 4.84 29.06 18.80
C ARG A 106 5.49 29.24 20.17
N ALA A 107 6.45 28.39 20.52
CA ALA A 107 7.19 28.49 21.78
C ALA A 107 7.91 29.85 21.91
N LYS A 108 8.55 30.35 20.83
CA LYS A 108 9.14 31.69 20.83
C LYS A 108 8.11 32.80 21.04
N GLN A 109 6.95 32.72 20.37
CA GLN A 109 5.87 33.69 20.55
C GLN A 109 5.30 33.67 21.97
N GLU A 110 5.16 32.49 22.56
CA GLU A 110 4.70 32.31 23.94
C GLU A 110 5.70 32.87 24.95
N ILE A 111 7.00 32.62 24.77
CA ILE A 111 8.07 33.20 25.59
C ILE A 111 8.07 34.74 25.48
N GLU A 112 7.91 35.31 24.28
CA GLU A 112 7.83 36.76 24.11
C GLU A 112 6.60 37.35 24.81
N LEU A 113 5.45 36.68 24.71
CA LEU A 113 4.23 37.08 25.40
C LEU A 113 4.38 37.03 26.92
N GLU A 114 4.94 35.93 27.46
CA GLU A 114 5.20 35.79 28.89
C GLU A 114 6.21 36.82 29.38
N ARG A 115 7.28 37.09 28.63
CA ARG A 115 8.25 38.13 28.96
C ARG A 115 7.58 39.50 29.00
N SER A 116 6.73 39.83 28.02
CA SER A 116 5.99 41.09 28.00
C SER A 116 5.06 41.22 29.21
N LYS A 117 4.33 40.15 29.57
CA LYS A 117 3.48 40.09 30.77
C LYS A 117 4.30 40.29 32.04
N ALA A 118 5.43 39.59 32.20
CA ALA A 118 6.30 39.72 33.36
C ALA A 118 6.87 41.13 33.50
N VAL A 119 7.27 41.77 32.39
CA VAL A 119 7.72 43.17 32.40
C VAL A 119 6.60 44.12 32.79
N SER A 120 5.37 43.89 32.32
CA SER A 120 4.20 44.69 32.73
C SER A 120 3.94 44.56 34.23
N GLN A 121 3.91 43.32 34.75
CA GLN A 121 3.70 43.05 36.17
C GLN A 121 4.78 43.71 37.05
N LEU A 122 6.05 43.64 36.64
CA LEU A 122 7.14 44.32 37.33
C LEU A 122 6.97 45.84 37.33
N LYS A 123 6.52 46.44 36.22
CA LYS A 123 6.24 47.89 36.17
C LYS A 123 5.11 48.29 37.13
N ASP A 124 4.06 47.48 37.21
CA ASP A 124 2.93 47.72 38.10
C ASP A 124 3.34 47.59 39.57
N GLU A 125 4.14 46.57 39.91
CA GLU A 125 4.71 46.39 41.25
C GLU A 125 5.66 47.54 41.64
N ILE A 126 6.56 47.95 40.74
CA ILE A 126 7.47 49.09 40.98
C ILE A 126 6.67 50.37 41.18
N SER A 127 5.64 50.63 40.36
CA SER A 127 4.80 51.82 40.49
C SER A 127 4.10 51.85 41.85
N THR A 128 3.56 50.71 42.29
CA THR A 128 2.93 50.56 43.60
C THR A 128 3.93 50.79 44.73
N MET A 129 5.15 50.26 44.61
CA MET A 129 6.21 50.43 45.60
C MET A 129 6.71 51.87 45.66
N SER A 130 6.84 52.55 44.52
CA SER A 130 7.17 53.98 44.44
C SER A 130 6.09 54.84 45.08
N LEU A 131 4.81 54.53 44.87
CA LEU A 131 3.69 55.21 45.55
C LEU A 131 3.76 55.04 47.07
N MET A 132 4.02 53.83 47.57
CA MET A 132 4.19 53.59 49.01
C MET A 132 5.39 54.35 49.61
N VAL A 133 6.51 54.41 48.89
CA VAL A 133 7.69 55.19 49.32
C VAL A 133 7.39 56.68 49.31
N ALA A 134 6.75 57.20 48.27
CA ALA A 134 6.33 58.60 48.20
C ALA A 134 5.36 58.95 49.34
N GLU A 135 4.35 58.11 49.59
CA GLU A 135 3.42 58.29 50.71
C GLU A 135 4.16 58.35 52.06
N LYS A 136 5.15 57.47 52.25
CA LYS A 136 5.93 57.41 53.49
C LYS A 136 6.87 58.60 53.66
N ILE A 137 7.47 59.10 52.58
CA ILE A 137 8.30 60.33 52.60
C ILE A 137 7.42 61.54 52.92
N VAL A 138 6.30 61.71 52.21
CA VAL A 138 5.36 62.82 52.45
C VAL A 138 4.86 62.83 53.89
N LYS A 139 4.47 61.67 54.43
CA LYS A 139 4.08 61.54 55.86
C LYS A 139 5.20 61.91 56.85
N HIS A 140 6.47 61.74 56.47
CA HIS A 140 7.60 61.99 57.37
C HIS A 140 8.20 63.40 57.22
N SER A 141 8.04 64.02 56.06
CA SER A 141 8.52 65.38 55.80
C SER A 141 7.48 66.47 56.07
N MET A 142 6.18 66.13 56.15
CA MET A 142 5.13 67.12 56.40
C MET A 142 5.15 67.66 57.83
N THR A 143 5.28 68.97 57.94
CA THR A 143 4.98 69.74 59.15
C THR A 143 3.50 70.15 59.19
N ALA A 144 2.97 70.48 60.39
CA ALA A 144 1.56 70.88 60.54
C ALA A 144 1.17 72.10 59.70
N GLU A 145 2.14 72.96 59.39
CA GLU A 145 1.97 74.18 58.61
C GLU A 145 1.85 73.89 57.10
N GLU A 146 2.66 72.96 56.57
CA GLU A 146 2.55 72.49 55.18
C GLU A 146 1.26 71.71 54.92
N SER A 147 0.80 70.93 55.92
CA SER A 147 -0.48 70.22 55.82
C SER A 147 -1.67 71.17 55.70
N ASN A 148 -1.66 72.29 56.44
CA ASN A 148 -2.71 73.31 56.33
C ASN A 148 -2.63 74.04 54.99
N LYS A 149 -1.42 74.30 54.48
CA LYS A 149 -1.21 74.98 53.19
C LYS A 149 -1.72 74.14 52.01
N LEU A 150 -1.47 72.83 52.02
CA LEU A 150 -2.01 71.89 51.03
C LEU A 150 -3.54 71.78 51.09
N VAL A 151 -4.13 71.81 52.29
CA VAL A 151 -5.60 71.80 52.45
C VAL A 151 -6.20 73.09 51.89
N SER A 152 -5.59 74.25 52.14
CA SER A 152 -6.06 75.50 51.53
C SER A 152 -5.90 75.50 50.00
N GLU A 153 -4.80 74.99 49.45
CA GLU A 153 -4.55 74.96 48.00
C GLU A 153 -5.49 73.97 47.27
N VAL A 154 -5.86 72.86 47.91
CA VAL A 154 -6.90 71.94 47.38
C VAL A 154 -8.29 72.56 47.44
N ILE A 155 -8.61 73.30 48.51
CA ILE A 155 -9.89 74.01 48.61
C ILE A 155 -9.97 75.13 47.57
N GLU A 156 -8.90 75.89 47.38
CA GLU A 156 -8.78 76.96 46.37
C GLU A 156 -8.85 76.40 44.95
N GLY A 157 -8.15 75.30 44.65
CA GLY A 157 -8.26 74.61 43.36
C GLY A 157 -9.62 73.95 43.09
N MET A 158 -10.37 73.58 44.14
CA MET A 158 -11.77 73.17 44.01
C MET A 158 -12.66 74.38 43.74
N GLU A 159 -12.43 75.51 44.41
CA GLU A 159 -13.16 76.77 44.20
C GLU A 159 -12.96 77.33 42.78
N ASP A 160 -11.73 77.32 42.25
CA ASP A 160 -11.40 77.70 40.88
C ASP A 160 -12.07 76.79 39.83
N ALA A 161 -12.15 75.48 40.10
CA ALA A 161 -12.83 74.52 39.22
C ALA A 161 -14.37 74.71 39.24
N TYR A 162 -14.94 75.22 40.34
CA TYR A 162 -16.36 75.59 40.43
C TYR A 162 -16.65 76.94 39.77
N GLU A 163 -15.72 77.91 39.78
CA GLU A 163 -15.88 79.17 39.05
C GLU A 163 -15.75 79.01 37.54
N GLN A 164 -14.95 78.05 37.06
CA GLN A 164 -14.76 77.80 35.63
C GLN A 164 -15.92 77.04 34.96
N ASP A 165 -16.77 76.34 35.73
CA ASP A 165 -17.98 75.63 35.25
C ASP A 165 -19.24 76.52 35.28
N ASN A 166 -19.17 77.73 35.85
CA ASN A 166 -20.30 78.65 36.01
C ASN A 166 -20.11 80.03 35.32
N SER A 167 -19.23 80.10 34.33
CA SER A 167 -19.15 81.15 33.29
C SER A 167 -19.32 80.55 31.90
#